data_AF-A0A1I8GIV3-F1
#
_entry.id   AF-A0A1I8GIV3-F1
#
_cell.length_a   1.000
_cell.length_b   1.000
_cell.length_c   1.000
_cell.angle_alpha   90.00
_cell.angle_beta   90.00
_cell.angle_gamma   90.00
#
_symmetry.space_group_name_H-M   'P 1'
#
loop_
_entity.id
_entity.type
_entity.pdbx_description
1 polymer ?
#
loop_
_entity_poly.entity_id
_entity_poly.type
_entity_poly.pdbx_seq_one_letter_code
_entity_poly.pdbx_strand_id
1 'polypeptide(L)'
;MSEQQAGQLAPVIMPHLLAVLASPDQFPAGVRARAAVTMATLLAFIGQCGRPALAAQCVQPFLEDLIPSAVGQLESPACGHRLRKELLGLLTSLVTYFPGHLAPYKAHLLPAVWRTLVQSAQAYLRQAVDSDSLEDEAADSEGGEFSIQTVCYGLFDFVEAMLASSKFRADLKTSLDDLLVYLVLLMQIRQCDTLDWQENPDKFVAEEEIESTAY
;
A
#
# COMPACT_ATOMS: atom_id res chain seq x y z
N MET A 1 21.69 -9.45 7.07
CA MET A 1 22.29 -9.54 5.72
C MET A 1 23.31 -8.43 5.58
N SER A 2 24.53 -8.70 5.07
CA SER A 2 25.51 -7.64 4.81
C SER A 2 25.30 -7.01 3.42
N GLU A 3 25.85 -5.82 3.18
CA GLU A 3 25.72 -5.11 1.89
C GLU A 3 26.21 -5.93 0.68
N GLN A 4 27.35 -6.61 0.84
CA GLN A 4 27.90 -7.48 -0.21
C GLN A 4 26.99 -8.68 -0.49
N GLN A 5 26.37 -9.25 0.54
CA GLN A 5 25.41 -10.34 0.37
C GLN A 5 24.16 -9.85 -0.36
N ALA A 6 23.69 -8.63 -0.10
CA ALA A 6 22.53 -8.07 -0.79
C ALA A 6 22.77 -7.87 -2.28
N GLY A 7 23.93 -7.35 -2.68
CA GLY A 7 24.30 -7.20 -4.09
C GLY A 7 24.49 -8.51 -4.85
N GLN A 8 24.74 -9.62 -4.15
CA GLN A 8 24.81 -10.95 -4.75
C GLN A 8 23.44 -11.65 -4.75
N LEU A 9 22.65 -11.47 -3.70
CA LEU A 9 21.37 -12.14 -3.52
C LEU A 9 20.25 -11.50 -4.34
N ALA A 10 20.14 -10.16 -4.33
CA ALA A 10 19.02 -9.46 -4.95
C ALA A 10 18.87 -9.76 -6.45
N PRO A 11 19.94 -9.74 -7.27
CA PRO A 11 19.83 -10.09 -8.69
C PRO A 11 19.39 -11.55 -8.94
N VAL A 12 19.62 -12.45 -7.99
CA VAL A 12 19.25 -13.86 -8.10
C VAL A 12 17.80 -14.09 -7.66
N ILE A 13 17.37 -13.48 -6.55
CA ILE A 13 16.05 -13.74 -5.96
C ILE A 13 14.93 -12.88 -6.58
N MET A 14 15.21 -11.64 -6.97
CA MET A 14 14.20 -10.73 -7.54
C MET A 14 13.50 -11.29 -8.79
N PRO A 15 14.19 -11.90 -9.78
CA PRO A 15 13.52 -12.50 -10.93
C PRO A 15 12.51 -13.58 -10.54
N HIS A 16 12.83 -14.39 -9.53
CA HIS A 16 11.96 -15.48 -9.08
C HIS A 16 10.73 -14.94 -8.34
N LEU A 17 10.91 -13.95 -7.48
CA LEU A 17 9.80 -13.29 -6.79
C LEU A 17 8.88 -12.57 -7.79
N LEU A 18 9.47 -11.91 -8.81
CA LEU A 18 8.71 -11.27 -9.87
C LEU A 18 7.94 -12.28 -10.72
N ALA A 19 8.54 -13.43 -11.06
CA ALA A 19 7.86 -14.49 -11.78
C ALA A 19 6.66 -15.05 -11.01
N VAL A 20 6.80 -15.24 -9.68
CA VAL A 20 5.69 -15.62 -8.81
C VAL A 20 4.60 -14.56 -8.84
N LEU A 21 4.98 -13.29 -8.67
CA LEU A 21 4.04 -12.16 -8.65
C LEU A 21 3.29 -12.01 -9.97
N ALA A 22 3.98 -12.19 -11.10
CA ALA A 22 3.45 -12.01 -12.45
C ALA A 22 2.65 -13.21 -13.01
N SER A 23 2.52 -14.31 -12.26
CA SER A 23 1.86 -15.53 -12.71
C SER A 23 0.59 -15.83 -11.90
N PRO A 24 -0.49 -15.03 -12.04
CA PRO A 24 -1.72 -15.21 -11.26
C PRO A 24 -2.43 -16.55 -11.52
N ASP A 25 -2.23 -17.14 -12.70
CA ASP A 25 -2.79 -18.44 -13.07
C ASP A 25 -2.05 -19.62 -12.43
N GLN A 26 -0.83 -19.39 -11.92
CA GLN A 26 0.02 -20.42 -11.33
C GLN A 26 0.09 -20.33 -9.81
N PHE A 27 0.01 -19.11 -9.26
CA PHE A 27 0.18 -18.87 -7.83
C PHE A 27 -1.04 -18.16 -7.22
N PRO A 28 -1.57 -18.68 -6.09
CA PRO A 28 -2.69 -18.06 -5.40
C PRO A 28 -2.31 -16.69 -4.83
N ALA A 29 -3.33 -15.87 -4.54
CA ALA A 29 -3.15 -14.49 -4.08
C ALA A 29 -2.29 -14.39 -2.81
N GLY A 30 -2.46 -15.29 -1.83
CA GLY A 30 -1.63 -15.32 -0.62
C GLY A 30 -0.14 -15.54 -0.88
N VAL A 31 0.22 -16.41 -1.84
CA VAL A 31 1.63 -16.66 -2.22
C VAL A 31 2.22 -15.44 -2.93
N ARG A 32 1.45 -14.83 -3.84
CA ARG A 32 1.85 -13.58 -4.52
C ARG A 32 2.02 -12.43 -3.53
N ALA A 33 1.16 -12.32 -2.53
CA ALA A 33 1.27 -11.32 -1.48
C ALA A 33 2.57 -11.48 -0.67
N ARG A 34 2.97 -12.72 -0.34
CA ARG A 34 4.26 -13.00 0.31
C ARG A 34 5.45 -12.65 -0.56
N ALA A 35 5.37 -12.88 -1.87
CA ALA A 35 6.40 -12.46 -2.81
C ALA A 35 6.55 -10.93 -2.80
N ALA A 36 5.44 -10.19 -2.88
CA ALA A 36 5.44 -8.73 -2.82
C ALA A 36 6.08 -8.19 -1.52
N VAL A 37 5.72 -8.73 -0.36
CA VAL A 37 6.33 -8.36 0.94
C VAL A 37 7.84 -8.62 0.97
N THR A 38 8.26 -9.76 0.42
CA THR A 38 9.68 -10.14 0.39
C THR A 38 10.46 -9.20 -0.52
N MET A 39 9.92 -8.86 -1.69
CA MET A 39 10.49 -7.85 -2.59
C MET A 39 10.58 -6.49 -1.92
N ALA A 40 9.50 -6.03 -1.26
CA ALA A 40 9.46 -4.76 -0.55
C ALA A 40 10.55 -4.68 0.53
N THR A 41 10.73 -5.76 1.29
CA THR A 41 11.76 -5.87 2.34
C THR A 41 13.17 -5.79 1.77
N LEU A 42 13.43 -6.51 0.67
CA LEU A 42 14.72 -6.46 -0.02
C LEU A 42 15.01 -5.07 -0.60
N LEU A 43 13.99 -4.44 -1.20
CA LEU A 43 14.08 -3.08 -1.71
C LEU A 43 14.39 -2.08 -0.60
N ALA A 44 13.69 -2.14 0.53
CA ALA A 44 13.95 -1.30 1.69
C ALA A 44 15.39 -1.46 2.20
N PHE A 45 15.86 -2.71 2.32
CA PHE A 45 17.24 -2.99 2.71
C PHE A 45 18.25 -2.37 1.73
N ILE A 46 18.09 -2.59 0.42
CA ILE A 46 18.97 -2.02 -0.62
C ILE A 46 18.96 -0.49 -0.57
N GLY A 47 17.78 0.10 -0.35
CA GLY A 47 17.59 1.55 -0.24
C GLY A 47 18.35 2.14 0.94
N GLN A 48 18.26 1.48 2.10
CA GLN A 48 18.96 1.88 3.33
C GLN A 48 20.49 1.77 3.21
N CYS A 49 21.03 0.95 2.30
CA CYS A 49 22.46 0.95 2.01
C CYS A 49 22.94 2.29 1.39
N GLY A 50 22.04 3.10 0.81
CA GLY A 50 22.37 4.43 0.30
C GLY A 50 23.35 4.45 -0.89
N ARG A 51 23.49 3.35 -1.64
CA ARG A 51 24.43 3.23 -2.77
C ARG A 51 23.71 3.24 -4.12
N PRO A 52 23.83 4.32 -4.92
CA PRO A 52 23.16 4.43 -6.22
C PRO A 52 23.51 3.31 -7.21
N ALA A 53 24.78 2.86 -7.23
CA ALA A 53 25.21 1.78 -8.12
C ALA A 53 24.55 0.43 -7.78
N LEU A 54 24.38 0.13 -6.48
CA LEU A 54 23.70 -1.08 -6.03
C LEU A 54 22.22 -1.03 -6.40
N ALA A 55 21.57 0.13 -6.21
CA ALA A 55 20.19 0.35 -6.59
C ALA A 55 19.98 0.16 -8.11
N ALA A 56 20.84 0.77 -8.94
CA ALA A 56 20.77 0.62 -10.39
C ALA A 56 20.95 -0.83 -10.83
N GLN A 57 21.84 -1.58 -10.18
CA GLN A 57 22.06 -3.00 -10.46
C GLN A 57 20.89 -3.89 -10.04
N CYS A 58 20.31 -3.63 -8.86
CA CYS A 58 19.38 -4.56 -8.22
C CYS A 58 17.90 -4.18 -8.36
N VAL A 59 17.58 -2.97 -8.81
CA VAL A 59 16.20 -2.47 -8.89
C VAL A 59 15.80 -2.19 -10.34
N GLN A 60 16.61 -1.42 -11.06
CA GLN A 60 16.28 -0.98 -12.42
C GLN A 60 15.89 -2.13 -13.38
N PRO A 61 16.58 -3.29 -13.41
CA PRO A 61 16.28 -4.35 -14.36
C PRO A 61 14.87 -4.96 -14.23
N PHE A 62 14.22 -4.76 -13.09
CA PHE A 62 12.95 -5.41 -12.76
C PHE A 62 11.75 -4.47 -12.90
N LEU A 63 11.97 -3.16 -12.98
CA LEU A 63 10.87 -2.18 -12.96
C LEU A 63 9.98 -2.26 -14.20
N GLU A 64 10.56 -2.59 -15.36
CA GLU A 64 9.82 -2.67 -16.63
C GLU A 64 8.72 -3.74 -16.59
N ASP A 65 8.98 -4.87 -15.92
CA ASP A 65 8.01 -5.96 -15.74
C ASP A 65 7.20 -5.82 -14.46
N LEU A 66 7.83 -5.34 -13.37
CA LEU A 66 7.19 -5.23 -12.06
C LEU A 66 6.05 -4.22 -12.07
N ILE A 67 6.25 -3.03 -12.66
CA ILE A 67 5.24 -1.98 -12.56
C ILE A 67 3.95 -2.35 -13.31
N PRO A 68 3.99 -2.80 -14.58
CA PRO A 68 2.78 -3.26 -15.27
C PRO A 68 2.12 -4.44 -14.56
N SER A 69 2.90 -5.39 -14.02
CA SER A 69 2.37 -6.53 -13.26
C SER A 69 1.64 -6.11 -11.98
N ALA A 70 2.23 -5.21 -11.20
CA ALA A 70 1.61 -4.69 -9.98
C ALA A 70 0.36 -3.86 -10.29
N VAL A 71 0.43 -2.99 -11.30
CA VAL A 71 -0.71 -2.17 -11.76
C VAL A 71 -1.86 -3.04 -12.24
N GLY A 72 -1.60 -3.99 -13.14
CA GLY A 72 -2.65 -4.88 -13.67
C GLY A 72 -3.31 -5.72 -12.56
N GLN A 73 -2.57 -6.10 -11.53
CA GLN A 73 -3.13 -6.81 -10.38
C GLN A 73 -3.94 -5.87 -9.46
N LEU A 74 -3.50 -4.65 -9.19
CA LEU A 74 -4.27 -3.68 -8.39
C LEU A 74 -5.65 -3.40 -9.01
N GLU A 75 -5.68 -3.26 -10.33
CA GLU A 75 -6.87 -2.99 -11.13
C GLU A 75 -7.79 -4.21 -11.27
N SER A 76 -7.28 -5.41 -10.98
CA SER A 76 -8.05 -6.64 -11.10
C SER A 76 -9.09 -6.77 -9.98
N PRO A 77 -10.36 -7.06 -10.30
CA PRO A 77 -11.37 -7.34 -9.27
C PRO A 77 -11.07 -8.63 -8.50
N ALA A 78 -10.27 -9.53 -9.08
CA ALA A 78 -9.84 -10.78 -8.42
C ALA A 78 -8.68 -10.58 -7.44
N CYS A 79 -8.16 -9.36 -7.32
CA CYS A 79 -7.16 -9.04 -6.31
C CYS A 79 -7.85 -8.87 -4.96
N GLY A 80 -7.61 -9.79 -4.02
CA GLY A 80 -8.11 -9.71 -2.65
C GLY A 80 -7.46 -8.56 -1.86
N HIS A 81 -8.05 -8.20 -0.72
CA HIS A 81 -7.57 -7.10 0.13
C HIS A 81 -6.11 -7.28 0.55
N ARG A 82 -5.73 -8.50 0.93
CA ARG A 82 -4.36 -8.83 1.31
C ARG A 82 -3.35 -8.52 0.21
N LEU A 83 -3.54 -9.08 -0.99
CA LEU A 83 -2.63 -8.87 -2.10
C LEU A 83 -2.58 -7.38 -2.48
N ARG A 84 -3.73 -6.69 -2.50
CA ARG A 84 -3.80 -5.27 -2.78
C ARG A 84 -2.98 -4.44 -1.80
N LYS A 85 -3.12 -4.69 -0.49
CA LYS A 85 -2.33 -4.05 0.56
C LYS A 85 -0.83 -4.29 0.36
N GLU A 86 -0.42 -5.53 0.09
CA GLU A 86 1.02 -5.82 -0.06
C GLU A 86 1.62 -5.27 -1.37
N LEU A 87 0.83 -5.20 -2.44
CA LEU A 87 1.22 -4.49 -3.66
C LEU A 87 1.39 -2.99 -3.42
N LEU A 88 0.48 -2.36 -2.67
CA LEU A 88 0.65 -0.97 -2.24
C LEU A 88 1.93 -0.79 -1.42
N GLY A 89 2.19 -1.65 -0.43
CA GLY A 89 3.44 -1.61 0.37
C GLY A 89 4.72 -1.77 -0.47
N LEU A 90 4.68 -2.63 -1.50
CA LEU A 90 5.78 -2.77 -2.46
C LEU A 90 6.01 -1.47 -3.26
N LEU A 91 4.94 -0.85 -3.75
CA LEU A 91 5.00 0.40 -4.48
C LEU A 91 5.44 1.57 -3.58
N THR A 92 4.95 1.62 -2.33
CA THR A 92 5.39 2.57 -1.30
C THR A 92 6.89 2.45 -1.07
N SER A 93 7.42 1.23 -0.95
CA SER A 93 8.86 1.00 -0.79
C SER A 93 9.66 1.56 -1.97
N LEU A 94 9.16 1.43 -3.20
CA LEU A 94 9.80 2.00 -4.39
C LEU A 94 9.77 3.54 -4.39
N VAL A 95 8.65 4.15 -3.98
CA VAL A 95 8.54 5.63 -3.86
C VAL A 95 9.49 6.15 -2.78
N THR A 96 9.56 5.48 -1.63
CA THR A 96 10.39 5.88 -0.49
C THR A 96 11.88 5.76 -0.81
N TYR A 97 12.31 4.62 -1.33
CA TYR A 97 13.74 4.30 -1.45
C TYR A 97 14.33 4.55 -2.84
N PHE A 98 13.53 4.45 -3.90
CA PHE A 98 14.01 4.56 -5.28
C PHE A 98 13.18 5.53 -6.15
N PRO A 99 12.82 6.73 -5.65
CA PRO A 99 11.91 7.63 -6.37
C PRO A 99 12.45 8.07 -7.74
N GLY A 100 13.77 8.15 -7.90
CA GLY A 100 14.40 8.46 -9.18
C GLY A 100 14.23 7.36 -10.24
N HIS A 101 14.28 6.10 -9.84
CA HIS A 101 14.10 4.96 -10.75
C HIS A 101 12.62 4.74 -11.08
N LEU A 102 11.72 5.06 -10.15
CA LEU A 102 10.27 4.92 -10.34
C LEU A 102 9.65 6.08 -11.13
N ALA A 103 10.25 7.27 -11.12
CA ALA A 103 9.70 8.47 -11.76
C ALA A 103 9.25 8.30 -13.23
N PRO A 104 9.96 7.54 -14.10
CA PRO A 104 9.51 7.30 -15.48
C PRO A 104 8.16 6.57 -15.60
N TYR A 105 7.76 5.83 -14.56
CA TYR A 105 6.57 4.98 -14.58
C TYR A 105 5.31 5.64 -13.97
N LYS A 106 5.42 6.87 -13.48
CA LYS A 106 4.33 7.59 -12.80
C LYS A 106 3.03 7.64 -13.58
N ALA A 107 3.12 7.92 -14.89
CA ALA A 107 1.96 8.07 -15.75
C ALA A 107 1.12 6.77 -15.84
N HIS A 108 1.76 5.62 -15.61
CA HIS A 108 1.08 4.33 -15.56
C HIS A 108 0.65 3.97 -14.12
N LEU A 109 1.50 4.25 -13.13
CA LEU A 109 1.30 3.90 -11.73
C LEU A 109 0.20 4.72 -11.04
N LEU A 110 0.29 6.05 -11.10
CA LEU A 110 -0.54 6.94 -10.28
C LEU A 110 -2.03 6.81 -10.59
N PRO A 111 -2.48 6.70 -11.86
CA PRO A 111 -3.90 6.49 -12.15
C PRO A 111 -4.46 5.19 -11.56
N ALA A 112 -3.65 4.13 -11.48
CA ALA A 112 -4.07 2.85 -10.92
C ALA A 112 -4.22 2.92 -9.40
N VAL A 113 -3.26 3.54 -8.71
CA VAL A 113 -3.35 3.77 -7.25
C VAL A 113 -4.50 4.70 -6.92
N TRP A 114 -4.73 5.75 -7.73
CA TRP A 114 -5.86 6.64 -7.57
C TRP A 114 -7.20 5.91 -7.71
N ARG A 115 -7.37 5.08 -8.74
CA ARG A 115 -8.58 4.26 -8.89
C ARG A 115 -8.76 3.30 -7.71
N THR A 116 -7.66 2.75 -7.19
CA THR A 116 -7.69 1.92 -5.99
C THR A 116 -8.17 2.71 -4.76
N LEU A 117 -7.73 3.96 -4.59
CA LEU A 117 -8.20 4.85 -3.51
C LEU A 117 -9.71 5.10 -3.61
N VAL A 118 -10.19 5.52 -4.78
CA VAL A 118 -11.61 5.81 -4.99
C VAL A 118 -12.48 4.58 -4.71
N GLN A 119 -12.09 3.43 -5.25
CA GLN A 119 -12.81 2.17 -5.04
C GLN A 119 -12.78 1.72 -3.59
N SER A 120 -11.64 1.86 -2.92
CA SER A 120 -11.49 1.45 -1.52
C SER A 120 -12.28 2.36 -0.58
N ALA A 121 -12.31 3.67 -0.85
CA ALA A 121 -13.14 4.61 -0.09
C ALA A 121 -14.63 4.30 -0.23
N GLN A 122 -15.10 4.00 -1.44
CA GLN A 122 -16.50 3.60 -1.66
C GLN A 122 -16.85 2.25 -1.03
N ALA A 123 -15.91 1.31 -0.98
CA ALA A 123 -16.08 0.04 -0.28
C ALA A 123 -16.11 0.25 1.24
N TYR A 124 -15.18 1.06 1.78
CA TYR A 124 -15.10 1.41 3.19
C TYR A 124 -16.39 2.06 3.69
N LEU A 125 -16.92 3.05 2.96
CA LEU A 125 -18.19 3.68 3.34
C LEU A 125 -19.32 2.66 3.47
N ARG A 126 -19.47 1.78 2.48
CA ARG A 126 -20.54 0.78 2.48
C ARG A 126 -20.38 -0.31 3.53
N GLN A 127 -19.14 -0.67 3.86
CA GLN A 127 -18.83 -1.83 4.70
C GLN A 127 -18.61 -1.46 6.17
N ALA A 128 -17.98 -0.33 6.45
CA ALA A 128 -17.59 0.08 7.80
C ALA A 128 -18.40 1.27 8.34
N VAL A 129 -18.85 2.19 7.47
CA VAL A 129 -19.58 3.40 7.92
C VAL A 129 -21.09 3.19 7.89
N ASP A 130 -21.63 2.67 6.79
CA ASP A 130 -23.07 2.52 6.55
C ASP A 130 -23.63 1.16 7.02
N SER A 131 -22.78 0.23 7.48
CA SER A 131 -23.22 -1.13 7.81
C SER A 131 -23.65 -1.24 9.28
N ASP A 132 -24.90 -1.66 9.49
CA ASP A 132 -25.44 -2.01 10.81
C ASP A 132 -24.80 -3.29 11.38
N SER A 133 -24.03 -4.02 10.56
CA SER A 133 -23.38 -5.27 10.94
C SER A 133 -22.07 -5.01 11.68
N LEU A 134 -22.03 -5.38 12.96
CA LEU A 134 -20.79 -5.50 13.75
C LEU A 134 -19.85 -6.62 13.24
N GLU A 135 -20.23 -7.34 12.17
CA GLU A 135 -19.38 -8.28 11.45
C GLU A 135 -18.41 -7.50 10.53
N ASP A 136 -17.59 -6.63 11.14
CA ASP A 136 -16.68 -5.70 10.44
C ASP A 136 -15.47 -6.41 9.78
N GLU A 137 -15.43 -7.73 9.88
CA GLU A 137 -14.25 -8.55 9.57
C GLU A 137 -14.70 -9.78 8.79
N ALA A 138 -15.27 -9.59 7.60
CA ALA A 138 -15.36 -10.68 6.63
C ALA A 138 -13.94 -11.10 6.27
N ALA A 139 -13.41 -12.07 7.03
CA ALA A 139 -12.11 -12.67 6.82
C ALA A 139 -11.94 -12.98 5.33
N ASP A 140 -10.78 -12.63 4.76
CA ASP A 140 -10.44 -13.07 3.41
C ASP A 140 -10.64 -14.59 3.34
N SER A 141 -10.95 -15.17 2.18
CA SER A 141 -11.19 -16.61 2.01
C SER A 141 -10.02 -17.51 2.47
N GLU A 142 -8.90 -16.91 2.90
CA GLU A 142 -7.74 -17.53 3.55
C GLU A 142 -7.73 -17.42 5.11
N GLY A 143 -8.79 -16.92 5.76
CA GLY A 143 -8.94 -16.85 7.21
C GLY A 143 -8.10 -15.76 7.91
N GLY A 144 -7.68 -14.73 7.17
CA GLY A 144 -6.86 -13.63 7.69
C GLY A 144 -7.63 -12.32 7.88
N GLU A 145 -7.20 -11.56 8.90
CA GLU A 145 -7.64 -10.21 9.35
C GLU A 145 -7.29 -9.09 8.33
N PHE A 146 -7.48 -9.35 7.04
CA PHE A 146 -7.27 -8.37 5.97
C PHE A 146 -8.62 -7.80 5.51
N SER A 147 -9.05 -6.76 6.19
CA SER A 147 -10.26 -6.00 5.87
C SER A 147 -9.99 -4.89 4.83
N ILE A 148 -11.05 -4.18 4.42
CA ILE A 148 -10.91 -3.00 3.58
C ILE A 148 -10.09 -1.89 4.26
N GLN A 149 -10.09 -1.83 5.61
CA GLN A 149 -9.34 -0.87 6.41
C GLN A 149 -7.82 -1.02 6.19
N THR A 150 -7.31 -2.25 6.13
CA THR A 150 -5.88 -2.48 5.88
C THR A 150 -5.45 -2.03 4.48
N VAL A 151 -6.35 -2.04 3.50
CA VAL A 151 -6.09 -1.45 2.17
C VAL A 151 -6.03 0.08 2.27
N CYS A 152 -6.95 0.70 3.01
CA CYS A 152 -6.95 2.15 3.26
C CYS A 152 -5.65 2.61 3.95
N TYR A 153 -5.16 1.88 4.95
CA TYR A 153 -3.87 2.18 5.58
C TYR A 153 -2.71 2.10 4.57
N GLY A 154 -2.67 1.06 3.73
CA GLY A 154 -1.66 0.95 2.68
C GLY A 154 -1.71 2.10 1.65
N LEU A 155 -2.89 2.66 1.38
CA LEU A 155 -3.04 3.85 0.54
C LEU A 155 -2.51 5.11 1.23
N PHE A 156 -2.74 5.27 2.53
CA PHE A 156 -2.20 6.39 3.31
C PHE A 156 -0.68 6.35 3.38
N ASP A 157 -0.09 5.17 3.62
CA ASP A 157 1.37 4.98 3.58
C ASP A 157 1.95 5.40 2.22
N PHE A 158 1.24 5.06 1.13
CA PHE A 158 1.66 5.45 -0.21
C PHE A 158 1.59 6.97 -0.43
N VAL A 159 0.50 7.61 0.01
CA VAL A 159 0.33 9.07 -0.05
C VAL A 159 1.41 9.78 0.77
N GLU A 160 1.71 9.29 1.97
CA GLU A 160 2.77 9.82 2.83
C GLU A 160 4.14 9.70 2.15
N ALA A 161 4.46 8.55 1.56
CA ALA A 161 5.69 8.36 0.80
C ALA A 161 5.79 9.32 -0.39
N MET A 162 4.68 9.57 -1.10
CA MET A 162 4.63 10.57 -2.17
C MET A 162 4.88 11.99 -1.64
N LEU A 163 4.27 12.34 -0.50
CA LEU A 163 4.44 13.64 0.14
C LEU A 163 5.88 13.86 0.61
N ALA A 164 6.54 12.83 1.13
CA ALA A 164 7.94 12.87 1.54
C ALA A 164 8.90 12.99 0.35
N SER A 165 8.54 12.45 -0.81
CA SER A 165 9.39 12.42 -2.00
C SER A 165 9.30 13.69 -2.84
N SER A 166 10.42 14.41 -2.99
CA SER A 166 10.51 15.58 -3.90
C SER A 166 10.21 15.24 -5.35
N LYS A 167 10.32 13.97 -5.74
CA LYS A 167 9.95 13.51 -7.08
C LYS A 167 8.44 13.43 -7.24
N PHE A 168 7.66 13.04 -6.23
CA PHE A 168 6.22 12.75 -6.35
C PHE A 168 5.31 13.84 -5.74
N ARG A 169 5.84 14.70 -4.87
CA ARG A 169 5.07 15.76 -4.19
C ARG A 169 4.31 16.69 -5.13
N ALA A 170 4.87 17.01 -6.29
CA ALA A 170 4.19 17.87 -7.26
C ALA A 170 2.94 17.20 -7.84
N ASP A 171 3.00 15.91 -8.13
CA ASP A 171 1.86 15.13 -8.62
C ASP A 171 0.75 15.11 -7.56
N LEU A 172 1.12 14.89 -6.28
CA LEU A 172 0.18 14.93 -5.17
C LEU A 172 -0.50 16.30 -5.03
N LYS A 173 0.27 17.40 -5.15
CA LYS A 173 -0.26 18.76 -5.06
C LYS A 173 -1.30 19.04 -6.16
N THR A 174 -1.14 18.47 -7.35
CA THR A 174 -2.10 18.67 -8.45
C THR A 174 -3.44 17.97 -8.22
N SER A 175 -3.45 16.91 -7.40
CA SER A 175 -4.65 16.11 -7.10
C SER A 175 -5.13 16.31 -5.65
N LEU A 176 -4.63 17.35 -4.96
CA LEU A 176 -4.85 17.54 -3.53
C LEU A 176 -6.32 17.79 -3.20
N ASP A 177 -7.01 18.60 -4.01
CA ASP A 177 -8.43 18.93 -3.79
C ASP A 177 -9.28 17.67 -3.83
N ASP A 178 -9.08 16.83 -4.84
CA ASP A 178 -9.78 15.54 -4.96
C ASP A 178 -9.38 14.59 -3.82
N LEU A 179 -8.09 14.54 -3.46
CA LEU A 179 -7.61 13.67 -2.39
C LEU A 179 -8.25 14.03 -1.06
N LEU A 180 -8.37 15.32 -0.75
CA LEU A 180 -9.00 15.80 0.48
C LEU A 180 -10.45 15.33 0.60
N VAL A 181 -11.21 15.28 -0.51
CA VAL A 181 -12.57 14.73 -0.52
C VAL A 181 -12.56 13.27 -0.04
N TYR A 182 -11.67 12.43 -0.58
CA TYR A 182 -11.61 11.02 -0.17
C TYR A 182 -11.05 10.82 1.24
N LEU A 183 -10.11 11.67 1.69
CA LEU A 183 -9.63 11.63 3.07
C LEU A 183 -10.75 11.95 4.07
N VAL A 184 -11.54 12.99 3.80
CA VAL A 184 -12.69 13.34 4.65
C VAL A 184 -13.71 12.21 4.67
N LEU A 185 -13.95 11.55 3.53
CA LEU A 185 -14.86 10.39 3.47
C LEU A 185 -14.37 9.23 4.35
N LEU A 186 -13.06 8.97 4.36
CA LEU A 186 -12.45 7.89 5.15
C LEU A 186 -12.36 8.21 6.66
N MET A 187 -12.49 9.48 7.06
CA MET A 187 -12.50 9.92 8.46
C MET A 187 -13.89 9.89 9.10
N GLN A 188 -14.92 9.46 8.38
CA GLN A 188 -16.27 9.37 8.97
C GLN A 188 -16.30 8.35 10.10
N ILE A 189 -16.95 8.73 11.20
CA ILE A 189 -17.18 7.88 12.36
C ILE A 189 -17.95 6.65 11.90
N ARG A 190 -17.45 5.47 12.28
CA ARG A 190 -18.11 4.20 11.95
C ARG A 190 -19.28 3.94 12.88
N GLN A 191 -20.20 3.11 12.43
CA GLN A 191 -21.34 2.74 13.24
C GLN A 191 -20.93 1.89 14.45
N CYS A 192 -19.95 1.00 14.29
CA CYS A 192 -19.37 0.22 15.39
C CYS A 192 -18.74 1.13 16.46
N ASP A 193 -17.96 2.14 16.07
CA ASP A 193 -17.37 3.12 17.00
C ASP A 193 -18.46 3.90 17.75
N THR A 194 -19.53 4.28 17.05
CA THR A 194 -20.66 5.00 17.67
C THR A 194 -21.32 4.16 18.76
N LEU A 195 -21.51 2.85 18.53
CA LEU A 195 -22.08 1.94 19.52
C LEU A 195 -21.13 1.76 20.71
N ASP A 196 -19.85 1.51 20.43
CA ASP A 196 -18.81 1.36 21.45
C ASP A 196 -18.69 2.61 22.35
N TRP A 197 -18.74 3.80 21.77
CA TRP A 197 -18.67 5.07 22.47
C TRP A 197 -19.94 5.38 23.28
N GLN A 198 -21.10 4.92 22.82
CA GLN A 198 -22.34 5.01 23.59
C GLN A 198 -22.33 4.08 24.81
N GLU A 199 -21.75 2.88 24.68
CA GLU A 199 -21.62 1.94 25.77
C GLU A 199 -20.52 2.33 26.77
N ASN A 200 -19.45 2.96 26.28
CA ASN A 200 -18.30 3.38 27.09
C ASN A 200 -17.85 4.82 26.76
N PRO A 201 -18.42 5.85 27.42
CA PRO A 201 -18.02 7.23 27.23
C PRO A 201 -16.55 7.53 27.56
N ASP A 202 -15.92 6.77 28.47
CA ASP A 202 -14.50 6.94 28.78
C ASP A 202 -13.61 6.54 27.60
N LYS A 203 -14.05 5.57 26.78
CA LYS A 203 -13.37 5.18 25.54
C LYS A 203 -13.42 6.30 24.50
N PHE A 204 -14.58 6.95 24.36
CA PHE A 204 -14.71 8.13 23.50
C PHE A 204 -13.73 9.24 23.92
N VAL A 205 -13.67 9.55 25.22
CA VAL A 205 -12.72 10.55 25.73
C VAL A 205 -11.29 10.14 25.40
N ALA A 206 -10.90 8.89 25.66
CA ALA A 206 -9.53 8.43 25.40
C ALA A 206 -9.14 8.43 23.91
N GLU A 207 -10.07 8.17 22.99
CA GLU A 207 -9.80 8.07 21.55
C GLU A 207 -9.87 9.42 20.83
N GLU A 208 -10.76 10.33 21.24
CA GLU A 208 -10.91 11.67 20.66
C GLU A 208 -10.06 12.74 21.36
N GLU A 209 -9.46 12.43 22.52
CA GLU A 209 -8.54 13.35 23.18
C GLU A 209 -7.31 13.55 22.28
N ILE A 210 -7.29 14.69 21.59
CA ILE A 210 -6.11 15.17 20.89
C ILE A 210 -5.05 15.43 21.97
N GLU A 211 -4.07 14.53 22.08
CA GLU A 211 -2.87 14.76 22.89
C GLU A 211 -2.23 16.05 22.36
N SER A 212 -2.51 17.17 23.03
CA SER A 212 -1.93 18.47 22.73
C SER A 212 -0.46 18.45 23.12
N THR A 213 0.37 17.75 22.34
CA THR A 213 1.80 17.97 22.34
C THR A 213 2.06 19.29 21.64
N ALA A 214 2.19 20.32 22.47
CA ALA A 214 2.46 21.69 22.08
C ALA A 214 3.69 21.82 21.17
N TYR A 215 3.51 22.61 20.10
CA TYR A 215 4.46 23.47 19.37
C TYR A 215 5.92 23.02 19.17
#